data_AF-A0A957YVE5-F1
#
_entry.id   AF-A0A957YVE5-F1
#
_cell.length_a   1.000
_cell.length_b   1.000
_cell.length_c   1.000
_cell.angle_alpha   90.00
_cell.angle_beta   90.00
_cell.angle_gamma   90.00
#
_symmetry.space_group_name_H-M   'P 1'
#
loop_
_entity.id
_entity.type
_entity.pdbx_description
1 polymer ?
#
loop_
_entity_poly.entity_id
_entity_poly.type
_entity_poly.pdbx_seq_one_letter_code
_entity_poly.pdbx_strand_id
1 'polypeptide(L)'
;MQALDLLPIVTQIVGQPEGDSLAWQLEPLQLQGGSVVGIVSLARIAGTAQVAGQTQPWSVVVKSISEPPPAADGANTTHDPAAWNYWRREVAAYQSGILAELTGNLVAPRCYAVTEHPNGEWRIWLEDI
;
A
#
# COMPACT_ATOMS: atom_id res chain seq x y z
N MET A 1 6.54 0.01 11.16
CA MET A 1 6.97 -0.90 10.07
C MET A 1 8.19 -1.67 10.53
N GLN A 2 8.20 -2.98 10.33
CA GLN A 2 9.31 -3.85 10.72
C GLN A 2 9.83 -4.63 9.51
N ALA A 3 11.05 -5.16 9.58
CA ALA A 3 11.66 -5.90 8.47
C ALA A 3 10.83 -7.12 8.03
N LEU A 4 10.13 -7.80 8.96
CA LEU A 4 9.25 -8.92 8.63
C LEU A 4 8.05 -8.53 7.77
N ASP A 5 7.59 -7.28 7.84
CA ASP A 5 6.48 -6.80 7.00
C ASP A 5 6.93 -6.71 5.53
N LEU A 6 8.22 -6.46 5.30
CA LEU A 6 8.80 -6.19 3.98
C LEU A 6 9.26 -7.45 3.27
N LEU A 7 9.72 -8.48 4.00
CA LEU A 7 10.31 -9.66 3.37
C LEU A 7 9.39 -10.33 2.32
N PRO A 8 8.08 -10.56 2.57
CA PRO A 8 7.19 -11.14 1.55
C PRO A 8 7.00 -10.23 0.34
N ILE A 9 7.10 -8.92 0.52
CA ILE A 9 6.95 -7.91 -0.53
C ILE A 9 8.22 -7.86 -1.39
N VAL A 10 9.38 -7.70 -0.76
CA VAL A 10 10.69 -7.68 -1.42
C VAL A 10 10.92 -8.97 -2.19
N THR A 11 10.53 -10.12 -1.63
CA THR A 11 10.62 -11.41 -2.30
C THR A 11 9.87 -11.43 -3.64
N GLN A 12 8.73 -10.75 -3.74
CA GLN A 12 7.97 -10.67 -5.00
C GLN A 12 8.60 -9.70 -6.02
N ILE A 13 9.42 -8.75 -5.56
CA ILE A 13 10.06 -7.73 -6.42
C ILE A 13 11.38 -8.25 -6.99
N VAL A 14 12.27 -8.77 -6.13
CA VAL A 14 13.65 -9.14 -6.52
C VAL A 14 13.93 -10.65 -6.42
N GLY A 15 12.98 -11.46 -5.92
CA GLY A 15 13.21 -12.85 -5.58
C GLY A 15 13.71 -13.03 -4.13
N GLN A 16 14.04 -14.26 -3.75
CA GLN A 16 14.42 -14.61 -2.37
C GLN A 16 15.71 -13.90 -1.94
N PRO A 17 15.66 -12.99 -0.95
CA PRO A 17 16.86 -12.35 -0.42
C PRO A 17 17.75 -13.35 0.34
N GLU A 18 19.06 -13.12 0.29
CA GLU A 18 20.05 -13.87 1.06
C GLU A 18 20.17 -13.32 2.49
N GLY A 19 19.98 -14.19 3.48
CA GLY A 19 20.06 -13.83 4.89
C GLY A 19 18.89 -12.97 5.39
N ASP A 20 19.00 -12.50 6.63
CA ASP A 20 17.89 -11.81 7.34
C ASP A 20 17.98 -10.27 7.26
N SER A 21 18.96 -9.73 6.54
CA SER A 21 19.32 -8.30 6.54
C SER A 21 18.81 -7.60 5.29
N LEU A 22 17.73 -6.83 5.43
CA LEU A 22 17.27 -5.86 4.42
C LEU A 22 17.68 -4.45 4.88
N ALA A 23 18.51 -3.76 4.09
CA ALA A 23 18.78 -2.34 4.27
C ALA A 23 17.71 -1.53 3.52
N TRP A 24 16.98 -0.67 4.24
CA TRP A 24 15.90 0.12 3.65
C TRP A 24 15.69 1.45 4.37
N GLN A 25 15.03 2.35 3.66
CA GLN A 25 14.60 3.65 4.14
C GLN A 25 13.14 3.88 3.79
N LEU A 26 12.45 4.69 4.61
CA LEU A 26 11.08 5.10 4.39
C LEU A 26 11.04 6.61 4.15
N GLU A 27 10.43 7.00 3.05
CA GLU A 27 10.23 8.39 2.64
C GLU A 27 8.72 8.69 2.57
N PRO A 28 8.18 9.58 3.42
CA PRO A 28 6.79 10.02 3.29
C PRO A 28 6.56 10.73 1.96
N LEU A 29 5.52 10.32 1.23
CA LEU A 29 5.10 10.96 -0.01
C LEU A 29 4.03 12.01 0.31
N GLN A 30 4.26 13.25 -0.10
CA GLN A 30 3.33 14.34 0.14
C GLN A 30 2.10 14.22 -0.77
N LEU A 31 0.92 14.17 -0.16
CA LEU A 31 -0.34 14.29 -0.88
C LEU A 31 -0.59 15.77 -1.19
N GLN A 32 -0.47 16.16 -2.46
CA GLN A 32 -0.94 17.48 -2.90
C GLN A 32 -2.47 17.51 -2.84
N GLY A 33 -3.04 18.46 -2.10
CA GLY A 33 -4.49 18.62 -1.98
C GLY A 33 -5.09 18.38 -0.59
N GLY A 34 -4.28 18.08 0.43
CA GLY A 34 -4.72 17.95 1.82
C GLY A 34 -5.05 16.52 2.25
N SER A 35 -5.81 16.39 3.35
CA SER A 35 -6.20 15.09 3.91
C SER A 35 -7.23 14.41 3.00
N VAL A 36 -6.97 13.15 2.65
CA VAL A 36 -7.90 12.31 1.88
C VAL A 36 -8.60 11.37 2.85
N VAL A 37 -9.93 11.24 2.71
CA VAL A 37 -10.75 10.42 3.61
C VAL A 37 -10.20 9.01 3.73
N GLY A 38 -9.91 8.60 4.96
CA GLY A 38 -9.40 7.28 5.30
C GLY A 38 -7.91 7.08 5.04
N ILE A 39 -7.21 7.91 4.26
CA ILE A 39 -5.76 7.77 4.07
C ILE A 39 -5.03 8.35 5.28
N VAL A 40 -4.29 7.49 5.98
CA VAL A 40 -3.45 7.87 7.12
C VAL A 40 -2.07 8.30 6.66
N SER A 41 -1.47 7.56 5.74
CA SER A 41 -0.15 7.88 5.20
C SER A 41 0.05 7.27 3.81
N LEU A 42 0.96 7.91 3.06
CA LEU A 42 1.51 7.42 1.82
C LEU A 42 3.03 7.52 1.94
N ALA A 43 3.76 6.44 1.67
CA ALA A 43 5.21 6.43 1.76
C ALA A 43 5.83 5.55 0.69
N ARG A 44 7.02 5.93 0.23
CA ARG A 44 7.92 5.08 -0.54
C ARG A 44 8.88 4.40 0.43
N ILE A 45 9.10 3.11 0.24
CA ILE A 45 10.13 2.35 0.93
C ILE A 45 11.08 1.84 -0.13
N ALA A 46 12.35 2.15 0.01
CA ALA A 46 13.38 1.75 -0.94
C ALA A 46 14.58 1.17 -0.21
N GLY A 47 15.26 0.24 -0.87
CA GLY A 47 16.38 -0.45 -0.28
C GLY A 47 17.17 -1.27 -1.28
N THR A 48 18.07 -2.10 -0.74
CA THR A 48 18.80 -3.10 -1.49
C THR A 48 18.65 -4.46 -0.84
N ALA A 49 18.71 -5.51 -1.65
CA ALA A 49 18.70 -6.90 -1.21
C ALA A 49 19.80 -7.67 -1.95
N GLN A 50 20.41 -8.65 -1.28
CA GLN A 50 21.32 -9.58 -1.93
C GLN A 50 20.51 -10.75 -2.49
N VAL A 51 20.65 -11.02 -3.79
CA VAL A 51 19.96 -12.12 -4.46
C VAL A 51 20.94 -12.80 -5.42
N ALA A 52 21.21 -14.09 -5.20
CA ALA A 52 22.14 -14.88 -6.00
C ALA A 52 23.53 -14.22 -6.15
N GLY A 53 24.08 -13.73 -5.05
CA GLY A 53 25.37 -13.03 -4.99
C GLY A 53 25.39 -11.63 -5.63
N GLN A 54 24.24 -11.05 -5.97
CA GLN A 54 24.14 -9.71 -6.56
C GLN A 54 23.27 -8.77 -5.72
N THR A 55 23.72 -7.52 -5.58
CA THR A 55 22.94 -6.47 -4.93
C THR A 55 21.89 -5.95 -5.90
N GLN A 56 20.61 -6.16 -5.58
CA GLN A 56 19.48 -5.66 -6.36
C GLN A 56 18.78 -4.52 -5.61
N PRO A 57 18.61 -3.34 -6.25
CA PRO A 57 17.77 -2.29 -5.68
C PRO A 57 16.30 -2.70 -5.77
N TRP A 58 15.50 -2.24 -4.82
CA TRP A 58 14.06 -2.44 -4.82
C TRP A 58 13.35 -1.23 -4.21
N SER A 59 12.12 -1.01 -4.62
CA SER A 59 11.23 -0.03 -4.00
C SER A 59 9.77 -0.48 -4.05
N VAL A 60 8.99 0.04 -3.10
CA VAL A 60 7.56 -0.22 -2.96
C VAL A 60 6.88 1.03 -2.39
N VAL A 61 5.66 1.30 -2.83
CA VAL A 61 4.79 2.31 -2.22
C VAL A 61 3.85 1.63 -1.24
N VAL A 62 3.77 2.15 -0.01
CA VAL A 62 2.80 1.71 0.99
C VAL A 62 1.77 2.81 1.23
N LYS A 63 0.51 2.41 1.23
CA LYS A 63 -0.62 3.28 1.56
C LYS A 63 -1.33 2.74 2.79
N SER A 64 -1.29 3.50 3.88
CA SER A 64 -2.02 3.17 5.11
C SER A 64 -3.40 3.81 5.08
N ILE A 65 -4.43 3.00 5.32
CA ILE A 65 -5.84 3.39 5.28
C ILE A 65 -6.49 2.94 6.59
N SER A 66 -7.20 3.83 7.26
CA SER A 66 -7.95 3.50 8.47
C SER A 66 -9.34 4.08 8.41
N GLU A 67 -10.23 3.55 9.25
CA GLU A 67 -11.54 4.11 9.47
C GLU A 67 -11.42 5.59 9.88
N PRO A 68 -12.05 6.52 9.13
CA PRO A 68 -12.04 7.93 9.50
C PRO A 68 -12.91 8.15 10.73
N PRO A 69 -12.65 9.21 11.53
CA PRO A 69 -13.54 9.57 12.62
C PRO A 69 -14.94 9.91 12.07
N PRO A 70 -16.00 9.76 12.88
CA PRO A 70 -17.34 10.14 12.49
C PRO A 70 -17.40 11.58 11.98
N ALA A 71 -18.16 11.81 10.90
CA ALA A 71 -18.33 13.16 10.37
C ALA A 71 -19.00 14.07 11.41
N ALA A 72 -18.52 15.31 11.52
CA ALA A 72 -19.01 16.27 12.50
C ALA A 72 -20.48 16.69 12.27
N ASP A 73 -20.96 16.55 11.03
CA ASP A 73 -22.35 16.81 10.62
C ASP A 73 -23.29 15.60 10.83
N GLY A 74 -22.77 14.49 11.35
CA GLY A 74 -23.52 13.25 11.58
C GLY A 74 -23.79 12.44 10.30
N ALA A 75 -23.34 12.90 9.13
CA ALA A 75 -23.51 12.17 7.87
C ALA A 75 -22.47 11.05 7.75
N ASN A 76 -22.88 9.80 7.95
CA ASN A 76 -21.98 8.63 7.89
C ASN A 76 -21.61 8.18 6.45
N THR A 77 -21.39 9.15 5.56
CA THR A 77 -21.14 8.92 4.14
C THR A 77 -19.86 8.12 3.91
N THR A 78 -18.87 8.25 4.79
CA THR A 78 -17.62 7.48 4.72
C THR A 78 -17.82 5.97 4.81
N HIS A 79 -18.94 5.51 5.35
CA HIS A 79 -19.27 4.09 5.54
C HIS A 79 -20.32 3.58 4.56
N ASP A 80 -20.88 4.46 3.73
CA ASP A 80 -21.79 4.09 2.64
C ASP A 80 -20.97 3.74 1.39
N PRO A 81 -20.98 2.48 0.92
CA PRO A 81 -20.26 2.08 -0.30
C PRO A 81 -20.65 2.88 -1.56
N ALA A 82 -21.87 3.41 -1.60
CA ALA A 82 -22.38 4.23 -2.70
C ALA A 82 -21.92 5.70 -2.63
N ALA A 83 -21.50 6.18 -1.46
CA ALA A 83 -21.04 7.54 -1.29
C ALA A 83 -19.64 7.74 -1.87
N TRP A 84 -19.39 8.89 -2.50
CA TRP A 84 -18.12 9.17 -3.20
C TRP A 84 -16.87 9.07 -2.31
N ASN A 85 -17.01 9.23 -0.99
CA ASN A 85 -15.95 9.22 0.01
C ASN A 85 -15.90 7.91 0.85
N TYR A 86 -16.44 6.80 0.36
CA TYR A 86 -16.34 5.50 1.04
C TYR A 86 -14.88 5.13 1.33
N TRP A 87 -14.50 5.10 2.61
CA TRP A 87 -13.10 5.06 3.04
C TRP A 87 -12.38 3.75 2.66
N ARG A 88 -13.12 2.64 2.56
CA ARG A 88 -12.58 1.30 2.27
C ARG A 88 -12.60 0.96 0.77
N ARG A 89 -12.98 1.89 -0.12
CA ARG A 89 -13.14 1.62 -1.56
C ARG A 89 -11.88 1.04 -2.20
N GLU A 90 -10.72 1.65 -1.94
CA GLU A 90 -9.48 1.25 -2.58
C GLU A 90 -8.98 -0.11 -2.07
N VAL A 91 -9.14 -0.37 -0.78
CA VAL A 91 -8.89 -1.70 -0.17
C VAL A 91 -9.74 -2.75 -0.89
N ALA A 92 -11.05 -2.50 -1.03
CA ALA A 92 -11.98 -3.41 -1.70
C ALA A 92 -11.62 -3.61 -3.19
N ALA A 93 -11.21 -2.54 -3.89
CA ALA A 93 -10.82 -2.61 -5.29
C ALA A 93 -9.62 -3.53 -5.50
N TYR A 94 -8.54 -3.36 -4.73
CA TYR A 94 -7.36 -4.23 -4.82
C TYR A 94 -7.63 -5.66 -4.36
N GLN A 95 -8.43 -5.87 -3.31
CA GLN A 95 -8.80 -7.21 -2.86
C GLN A 95 -9.67 -7.97 -3.87
N SER A 96 -10.50 -7.26 -4.65
CA SER A 96 -11.41 -7.89 -5.61
C SER A 96 -10.71 -8.46 -6.84
N GLY A 97 -9.47 -8.04 -7.13
CA GLY A 97 -8.77 -8.39 -8.35
C GLY A 97 -9.22 -7.63 -9.61
N ILE A 98 -10.29 -6.82 -9.54
CA ILE A 98 -10.83 -6.10 -10.71
C ILE A 98 -9.80 -5.18 -11.38
N LEU A 99 -8.85 -4.65 -10.60
CA LEU A 99 -7.79 -3.78 -11.10
C LEU A 99 -6.75 -4.52 -11.95
N ALA A 100 -6.64 -5.84 -11.81
CA ALA A 100 -5.79 -6.68 -12.67
C ALA A 100 -6.47 -7.05 -13.99
N GLU A 101 -7.79 -6.82 -14.12
CA GLU A 101 -8.59 -7.14 -15.31
C GLU A 101 -8.82 -5.93 -16.22
N LEU A 102 -8.20 -4.78 -15.92
CA LEU A 102 -8.35 -3.57 -16.73
C LEU A 102 -7.87 -3.81 -18.17
N THR A 103 -8.70 -3.40 -19.13
CA THR A 103 -8.43 -3.56 -20.56
C THR A 103 -8.09 -2.24 -21.23
N GLY A 104 -7.38 -2.30 -22.36
CA GLY A 104 -6.99 -1.12 -23.13
C GLY A 104 -5.69 -0.50 -22.62
N ASN A 105 -5.63 0.82 -22.52
CA ASN A 105 -4.43 1.56 -22.12
C ASN A 105 -4.42 1.97 -20.64
N LEU A 106 -5.30 1.39 -19.82
CA LEU A 106 -5.37 1.67 -18.39
C LEU A 106 -4.80 0.49 -17.61
N VAL A 107 -3.80 0.74 -16.78
CA VAL A 107 -3.13 -0.25 -15.94
C VAL A 107 -3.07 0.29 -14.52
N ALA A 108 -3.43 -0.54 -13.54
CA ALA A 108 -3.23 -0.23 -12.13
C ALA A 108 -1.81 -0.66 -11.71
N PRO A 109 -1.18 0.04 -10.74
CA PRO A 109 0.07 -0.43 -10.14
C PRO A 109 -0.07 -1.86 -9.64
N ARG A 110 0.96 -2.69 -9.82
CA ARG A 110 0.94 -4.05 -9.29
C ARG A 110 0.77 -4.00 -7.76
N CYS A 111 -0.19 -4.76 -7.24
CA CYS A 111 -0.40 -4.92 -5.80
C CYS A 111 0.33 -6.17 -5.30
N TYR A 112 1.28 -5.98 -4.39
CA TYR A 112 2.04 -7.06 -3.76
C TYR A 112 1.31 -7.70 -2.57
N ALA A 113 0.53 -6.90 -1.83
CA ALA A 113 -0.30 -7.36 -0.72
C ALA A 113 -1.33 -6.30 -0.30
N VAL A 114 -2.41 -6.80 0.31
CA VAL A 114 -3.33 -5.99 1.13
C VAL A 114 -3.37 -6.62 2.51
N THR A 115 -2.92 -5.91 3.54
CA THR A 115 -2.77 -6.44 4.91
C THR A 115 -3.59 -5.64 5.91
N GLU A 116 -4.37 -6.33 6.74
CA GLU A 116 -5.07 -5.74 7.89
C GLU A 116 -4.20 -5.86 9.14
N HIS A 117 -4.09 -4.78 9.91
CA HIS A 117 -3.39 -4.74 11.17
C HIS A 117 -4.38 -4.77 12.36
N PRO A 118 -3.96 -5.28 13.55
CA PRO A 118 -4.85 -5.38 14.72
C PRO A 118 -5.49 -4.08 15.20
N ASN A 119 -4.93 -2.92 14.81
CA ASN A 119 -5.46 -1.59 15.11
C ASN A 119 -6.54 -1.11 14.10
N GLY A 120 -6.96 -1.97 13.15
CA GLY A 120 -7.92 -1.62 12.11
C GLY A 120 -7.32 -0.85 10.92
N GLU A 121 -6.01 -0.63 10.90
CA GLU A 121 -5.29 -0.06 9.77
C GLU A 121 -5.11 -1.11 8.67
N TRP A 122 -5.46 -0.74 7.46
CA TRP A 122 -5.17 -1.46 6.23
C TRP A 122 -3.92 -0.90 5.58
N ARG A 123 -3.05 -1.76 5.06
CA ARG A 123 -1.93 -1.37 4.19
C ARG A 123 -2.09 -1.98 2.83
N ILE A 124 -1.95 -1.16 1.81
CA ILE A 124 -1.88 -1.57 0.41
C ILE A 124 -0.43 -1.38 -0.05
N TRP A 125 0.19 -2.45 -0.51
CA TRP A 125 1.59 -2.50 -0.94
C TRP A 125 1.63 -2.52 -2.46
N LEU A 126 2.13 -1.44 -3.07
CA LEU A 126 2.02 -1.16 -4.49
C LEU A 126 3.38 -1.01 -5.14
N GLU A 127 3.44 -1.34 -6.42
CA GLU A 127 4.54 -0.97 -7.32
C GLU A 127 4.86 0.52 -7.22
N ASP A 128 6.15 0.80 -7.24
CA ASP A 128 6.70 2.15 -7.30
C ASP A 128 6.97 2.51 -8.77
N ILE A 129 6.37 3.62 -9.25
CA ILE A 129 6.33 4.03 -10.66
C ILE A 129 7.07 5.34 -10.86
#